data_AF-A0A5C3P0A6-F1
#
_entry.id   AF-A0A5C3P0A6-F1
#
_cell.length_a   1.000
_cell.length_b   1.000
_cell.length_c   1.000
_cell.angle_alpha   90.00
_cell.angle_beta   90.00
_cell.angle_gamma   90.00
#
_symmetry.space_group_name_H-M   'P 1'
#
loop_
_entity.id
_entity.type
_entity.pdbx_description
1 polymer ?
#
loop_
_entity_poly.entity_id
_entity_poly.type
_entity_poly.pdbx_seq_one_letter_code
_entity_poly.pdbx_strand_id
1 'polypeptide(L)'
;MVHSVTCCPIFAVTLSGSSFSVYGSAYTHQWVFQELTQSCITSADNVNHSTVRTVARLLWALRESVLHLQEWYRTTVLACEYPQFYNRLHPATSSVKDPSGATVGFCYLRRIEPHDKVFLAFADRVDDRDRMYVVKFTPRYSAEAHRLLAAANCAPDLVYCGSPYPEFPGYTRMQMVVTEHVPSGLTMWEVARKPLRDKLRGAVNLLHSQGMVHGDLRWPNVLVNREGHIRLIDFEWAGLEGVARYPDDLAEDVPWPVGAKPGALITKVHDMYWLERLFKPRERV
;
A
#
# COMPACT_ATOMS: atom_id res chain seq x y z
N MET A 1 13.56 21.79 2.13
CA MET A 1 12.89 21.59 3.43
C MET A 1 11.40 21.74 3.23
N VAL A 2 10.71 20.62 2.97
CA VAL A 2 9.26 20.58 2.87
C VAL A 2 8.75 20.21 4.27
N HIS A 3 8.24 21.19 5.00
CA HIS A 3 7.75 20.96 6.35
C HIS A 3 6.46 20.14 6.30
N SER A 4 6.33 19.19 7.24
CA SER A 4 5.21 18.26 7.36
C SER A 4 3.88 19.02 7.52
N VAL A 5 2.96 18.78 6.59
CA VAL A 5 1.65 19.42 6.57
C VAL A 5 0.64 18.50 7.24
N THR A 6 -0.13 19.06 8.17
CA THR A 6 -0.99 18.30 9.08
C THR A 6 -2.35 17.93 8.50
N CYS A 7 -2.71 16.66 8.67
CA CYS A 7 -4.01 16.08 8.35
C CYS A 7 -5.12 16.41 9.37
N CYS A 8 -5.05 17.54 10.08
CA CYS A 8 -6.00 17.94 11.12
C CYS A 8 -6.45 16.77 12.03
N PRO A 9 -5.53 16.11 12.75
CA PRO A 9 -5.88 14.98 13.60
C PRO A 9 -6.89 15.39 14.67
N ILE A 10 -7.94 14.60 14.86
CA ILE A 10 -8.95 14.75 15.91
C ILE A 10 -9.23 13.40 16.56
N PHE A 11 -9.75 13.43 17.78
CA PHE A 11 -10.45 12.29 18.36
C PHE A 11 -11.94 12.46 18.13
N ALA A 12 -12.59 11.46 17.56
CA ALA A 12 -14.04 11.37 17.50
C ALA A 12 -14.52 10.35 18.52
N VAL A 13 -15.46 10.75 19.36
CA VAL A 13 -16.04 9.89 20.39
C VAL A 13 -17.47 9.56 19.98
N THR A 14 -17.80 8.28 19.92
CA THR A 14 -19.16 7.83 19.62
C THR A 14 -19.79 7.19 20.84
N LEU A 15 -21.06 7.51 21.04
CA LEU A 15 -21.94 6.93 22.03
C LEU A 15 -23.16 6.39 21.27
N SER A 16 -23.30 5.06 21.21
CA SER A 16 -24.44 4.41 20.55
C SER A 16 -25.11 3.46 21.52
N GLY A 17 -26.24 3.87 22.09
CA GLY A 17 -26.91 3.13 23.17
C GLY A 17 -25.98 2.94 24.36
N SER A 18 -25.72 1.68 24.70
CA SER A 18 -24.79 1.28 25.76
C SER A 18 -23.37 1.04 25.24
N SER A 19 -22.97 1.61 24.11
CA SER A 19 -21.63 1.42 23.55
C SER A 19 -20.84 2.73 23.49
N PHE A 20 -19.55 2.65 23.85
CA PHE A 20 -18.59 3.75 23.81
C PHE A 20 -17.37 3.35 22.99
N SER A 21 -17.06 4.13 21.95
CA SER A 21 -15.86 3.93 21.12
C SER A 21 -15.13 5.25 20.87
N VAL A 22 -13.80 5.18 20.82
CA VAL A 22 -12.92 6.30 20.44
C VAL A 22 -12.30 6.01 19.08
N TYR A 23 -12.40 6.99 18.20
CA TYR A 23 -11.80 6.99 16.87
C TYR A 23 -10.72 8.06 16.81
N GLY A 24 -9.62 7.72 16.15
CA GLY A 24 -8.67 8.68 15.63
C GLY A 24 -9.15 9.07 14.24
N SER A 25 -9.20 10.35 13.95
CA SER A 25 -9.62 10.84 12.66
C SER A 25 -8.67 11.89 12.13
N ALA A 26 -8.53 11.92 10.82
CA ALA A 26 -7.66 12.85 10.14
C ALA A 26 -8.34 13.28 8.83
N TYR A 27 -8.25 14.56 8.54
CA TYR A 27 -8.62 15.14 7.27
C TYR A 27 -7.49 14.96 6.26
N THR A 28 -7.76 14.12 5.25
CA THR A 28 -6.91 13.99 4.06
C THR A 28 -7.57 14.76 2.90
N HIS A 29 -8.02 14.05 1.86
CA HIS A 29 -8.97 14.57 0.86
C HIS A 29 -10.43 14.37 1.28
N GLN A 30 -10.63 13.55 2.30
CA GLN A 30 -11.87 13.27 3.00
C GLN A 30 -11.53 12.96 4.47
N TRP A 31 -12.53 12.98 5.34
CA TRP A 31 -12.35 12.52 6.72
C TRP A 31 -12.18 11.01 6.75
N VAL A 32 -11.06 10.56 7.27
CA VAL A 32 -10.80 9.14 7.52
C VAL A 32 -10.92 8.90 9.02
N PHE A 33 -11.78 7.97 9.41
CA PHE A 33 -11.98 7.57 10.80
C PHE A 33 -11.42 6.16 11.00
N GLN A 34 -10.60 6.00 12.03
CA GLN A 34 -10.06 4.71 12.43
C GLN A 34 -10.40 4.45 13.90
N GLU A 35 -11.06 3.33 14.18
CA GLU A 35 -11.33 2.92 15.55
C GLU A 35 -10.02 2.63 16.27
N LEU A 36 -9.79 3.33 17.38
CA LEU A 36 -8.61 3.17 18.24
C LEU A 36 -8.86 2.16 19.35
N THR A 37 -10.13 1.98 19.74
CA THR A 37 -10.53 1.15 20.87
C THR A 37 -11.69 0.26 20.49
N GLN A 38 -11.67 -1.02 20.89
CA GLN A 38 -12.86 -1.85 20.79
C GLN A 38 -14.02 -1.23 21.59
N SER A 39 -15.23 -1.34 21.03
CA SER A 39 -16.44 -0.82 21.64
C SER A 39 -16.66 -1.37 23.06
N CYS A 40 -16.76 -0.47 24.03
CA CYS A 40 -16.99 -0.82 25.43
C CYS A 40 -18.49 -0.78 25.74
N ILE A 41 -19.03 -1.85 26.32
CA ILE A 41 -20.43 -1.91 26.74
C ILE A 41 -20.58 -1.24 28.12
N THR A 42 -21.44 -0.23 28.21
CA THR A 42 -21.79 0.57 29.39
C THR A 42 -23.15 0.20 29.99
N SER A 43 -23.76 -0.92 29.58
CA SER A 43 -25.11 -1.32 30.04
C SER A 43 -25.14 -1.57 31.55
N ALA A 44 -26.12 -0.96 32.23
CA ALA A 44 -26.26 -0.92 33.68
C ALA A 44 -26.47 -2.30 34.34
N ASP A 45 -27.00 -3.28 33.59
CA ASP A 45 -27.47 -4.54 34.19
C ASP A 45 -26.34 -5.56 34.48
N ASN A 46 -25.10 -5.33 34.03
CA ASN A 46 -23.95 -6.24 34.25
C ASN A 46 -22.59 -5.50 34.36
N VAL A 47 -22.56 -4.33 35.01
CA VAL A 47 -21.30 -3.57 35.19
C VAL A 47 -20.43 -4.23 36.26
N ASN A 48 -19.50 -5.10 35.84
CA ASN A 48 -18.43 -5.58 36.72
C ASN A 48 -17.32 -4.52 36.86
N HIS A 49 -16.59 -4.52 37.97
CA HIS A 49 -15.43 -3.65 38.24
C HIS A 49 -14.38 -3.65 37.11
N SER A 50 -14.25 -4.75 36.37
CA SER A 50 -13.38 -4.83 35.19
C SER A 50 -13.80 -3.86 34.09
N THR A 51 -15.09 -3.80 33.77
CA THR A 51 -15.66 -2.90 32.75
C THR A 51 -15.47 -1.43 33.15
N VAL A 52 -15.77 -1.09 34.41
CA VAL A 52 -15.54 0.26 34.95
C VAL A 52 -14.07 0.65 34.83
N ARG A 53 -13.16 -0.27 35.17
CA ARG A 53 -11.71 -0.02 35.08
C ARG A 53 -11.24 0.17 33.65
N THR A 54 -11.76 -0.60 32.70
CA THR A 54 -11.45 -0.44 31.27
C THR A 54 -11.92 0.92 30.76
N VAL A 55 -13.17 1.31 31.06
CA VAL A 55 -13.72 2.61 30.67
C VAL A 55 -12.93 3.75 31.32
N ALA A 56 -12.60 3.67 32.62
CA ALA A 56 -11.82 4.68 33.31
C ALA A 56 -10.41 4.84 32.71
N ARG A 57 -9.73 3.72 32.41
CA ARG A 57 -8.41 3.76 31.73
C ARG A 57 -8.50 4.37 30.35
N LEU A 58 -9.57 4.05 29.62
CA LEU A 58 -9.82 4.60 28.30
C LEU A 58 -10.06 6.11 28.36
N LEU A 59 -10.93 6.58 29.26
CA LEU A 59 -11.19 8.01 29.46
C LEU A 59 -9.93 8.77 29.91
N TRP A 60 -9.13 8.17 30.79
CA TRP A 60 -7.86 8.75 31.20
C TRP A 60 -6.88 8.85 30.04
N ALA A 61 -6.69 7.76 29.27
CA ALA A 61 -5.83 7.76 28.09
C ALA A 61 -6.30 8.76 27.02
N LEU A 62 -7.62 8.88 26.81
CA LEU A 62 -8.20 9.88 25.92
C LEU A 62 -7.90 11.30 26.41
N ARG A 63 -8.05 11.59 27.71
CA ARG A 63 -7.72 12.90 28.28
C ARG A 63 -6.26 13.27 28.02
N GLU A 64 -5.32 12.37 28.35
CA GLU A 64 -3.89 12.63 28.13
C GLU A 64 -3.59 12.82 26.64
N SER A 65 -4.21 12.01 25.78
CA SER A 65 -4.05 12.12 24.33
C SER A 65 -4.60 13.44 23.77
N VAL A 66 -5.73 13.93 24.30
CA VAL A 66 -6.30 15.24 23.93
C VAL A 66 -5.38 16.38 24.39
N LEU A 67 -4.80 16.31 25.59
CA LEU A 67 -3.85 17.31 26.07
C LEU A 67 -2.60 17.37 25.16
N HIS A 68 -2.06 16.21 24.79
CA HIS A 68 -0.94 16.13 23.84
C HIS A 68 -1.32 16.71 22.48
N LEU A 69 -2.52 16.39 21.98
CA LEU A 69 -3.01 16.91 20.70
C LEU A 69 -3.21 18.43 20.74
N GLN A 70 -3.75 18.97 21.84
CA GLN A 70 -3.91 20.41 22.04
C GLN A 70 -2.56 21.14 22.03
N GLU A 71 -1.58 20.62 22.75
CA GLU A 71 -0.23 21.21 22.78
C GLU A 71 0.44 21.13 21.40
N TRP A 72 0.24 20.03 20.68
CA TRP A 72 0.71 19.88 19.31
C TRP A 72 0.07 20.92 18.37
N TYR A 73 -1.25 21.13 18.43
CA TYR A 73 -1.92 22.17 17.64
C TYR A 73 -1.39 23.57 17.98
N ARG A 74 -1.19 23.86 19.27
CA ARG A 74 -0.69 25.16 19.74
C ARG A 74 0.71 25.44 19.19
N THR A 75 1.61 24.47 19.27
CA THR A 75 3.03 24.62 18.93
C THR A 75 3.34 24.45 17.45
N THR A 76 2.52 23.68 16.71
CA THR A 76 2.81 23.31 15.32
C THR A 76 1.89 24.02 14.33
N VAL A 77 0.59 24.13 14.63
CA VAL A 77 -0.40 24.67 13.69
C VAL A 77 -0.63 26.15 13.91
N LEU A 78 -0.93 26.55 15.15
CA LEU A 78 -1.26 27.93 15.49
C LEU A 78 -0.03 28.84 15.56
N ALA A 79 1.15 28.28 15.86
CA ALA A 79 2.41 29.04 15.90
C ALA A 79 3.06 29.22 14.51
N CYS A 80 2.49 28.66 13.43
CA CYS A 80 3.06 28.73 12.10
C CYS A 80 2.54 29.97 11.35
N GLU A 81 3.42 30.91 10.97
CA GLU A 81 3.06 32.15 10.25
C GLU A 81 2.45 31.90 8.87
N TYR A 82 2.84 30.80 8.23
CA TYR A 82 2.26 30.34 6.98
C TYR A 82 1.88 28.88 7.18
N PRO A 83 0.62 28.57 7.52
CA PRO A 83 0.21 27.19 7.57
C PRO A 83 0.32 26.65 6.14
N GLN A 84 1.35 25.85 5.89
CA GLN A 84 1.61 25.27 4.59
C GLN A 84 0.53 24.22 4.37
N PHE A 85 -0.65 24.58 3.86
CA PHE A 85 -1.80 23.67 3.77
C PHE A 85 -1.75 22.72 2.56
N TYR A 86 -0.69 22.79 1.75
CA TYR A 86 -0.65 22.17 0.43
C TYR A 86 -0.32 20.65 0.44
N ASN A 87 0.31 20.10 1.49
CA ASN A 87 0.65 18.66 1.55
C ASN A 87 -0.24 17.81 2.48
N ARG A 88 -1.46 18.28 2.80
CA ARG A 88 -2.41 17.55 3.68
C ARG A 88 -2.87 16.19 3.15
N LEU A 89 -2.64 15.93 1.86
CA LEU A 89 -3.19 14.79 1.13
C LEU A 89 -2.23 13.61 1.04
N HIS A 90 -1.06 13.71 1.66
CA HIS A 90 0.03 12.75 1.50
C HIS A 90 0.39 12.04 2.81
N PRO A 91 0.87 10.80 2.73
CA PRO A 91 1.33 10.06 3.91
C PRO A 91 2.45 10.80 4.65
N ALA A 92 2.54 10.58 5.97
CA ALA A 92 3.52 11.26 6.82
C ALA A 92 4.97 10.84 6.51
N THR A 93 5.21 9.56 6.20
CA THR A 93 6.55 9.02 5.96
C THR A 93 7.10 9.51 4.63
N SER A 94 8.14 10.35 4.67
CA SER A 94 8.80 10.97 3.51
C SER A 94 10.26 10.52 3.31
N SER A 95 10.72 9.54 4.11
CA SER A 95 12.03 8.94 3.91
C SER A 95 12.07 7.49 4.38
N VAL A 96 12.95 6.69 3.78
CA VAL A 96 13.16 5.29 4.10
C VAL A 96 14.65 4.95 4.11
N LYS A 97 14.99 3.78 4.63
CA LYS A 97 16.34 3.21 4.53
C LYS A 97 16.37 2.22 3.37
N ASP A 98 17.28 2.43 2.42
CA ASP A 98 17.50 1.47 1.34
C ASP A 98 18.21 0.20 1.86
N PRO A 99 18.43 -0.84 1.03
CA PRO A 99 19.13 -2.05 1.45
C PRO A 99 20.59 -1.83 1.90
N SER A 100 21.22 -0.71 1.52
CA SER A 100 22.57 -0.33 1.97
C SER A 100 22.57 0.41 3.32
N GLY A 101 21.40 0.78 3.83
CA GLY A 101 21.22 1.60 5.04
C GLY A 101 21.27 3.11 4.78
N ALA A 102 21.41 3.53 3.52
CA ALA A 102 21.37 4.93 3.15
C ALA A 102 19.94 5.48 3.28
N THR A 103 19.81 6.72 3.74
CA THR A 103 18.51 7.41 3.79
C THR A 103 18.12 7.85 2.38
N VAL A 104 16.98 7.38 1.91
CA VAL A 104 16.32 7.84 0.69
C VAL A 104 15.15 8.74 1.10
N GLY A 105 15.32 10.05 0.92
CA GLY A 105 14.26 11.05 1.12
C GLY A 105 13.51 11.33 -0.17
N PHE A 106 12.20 11.54 -0.07
CA PHE A 106 11.33 11.85 -1.20
C PHE A 106 10.18 12.77 -0.77
N CYS A 107 9.68 13.54 -1.72
CA CYS A 107 8.52 14.40 -1.57
C CYS A 107 7.38 13.88 -2.43
N TYR A 108 6.21 13.69 -1.83
CA TYR A 108 5.01 13.28 -2.56
C TYR A 108 4.58 14.38 -3.53
N LEU A 109 4.30 13.98 -4.77
CA LEU A 109 3.81 14.85 -5.83
C LEU A 109 2.28 14.77 -5.94
N ARG A 110 1.75 13.55 -6.06
CA ARG A 110 0.31 13.29 -6.20
C ARG A 110 -0.04 11.83 -5.94
N ARG A 111 -1.33 11.57 -5.70
CA ARG A 111 -1.89 10.22 -5.76
C ARG A 111 -1.95 9.73 -7.22
N ILE A 112 -1.77 8.42 -7.43
CA ILE A 112 -1.99 7.76 -8.73
C ILE A 112 -3.42 7.21 -8.75
N GLU A 113 -4.35 7.98 -9.30
CA GLU A 113 -5.74 7.57 -9.42
C GLU A 113 -5.92 6.39 -10.39
N PRO A 114 -6.89 5.49 -10.15
CA PRO A 114 -7.90 5.52 -9.10
C PRO A 114 -7.44 4.92 -7.75
N HIS A 115 -6.15 4.64 -7.56
CA HIS A 115 -5.67 3.93 -6.38
C HIS A 115 -5.45 4.86 -5.16
N ASP A 116 -6.22 4.65 -4.09
CA ASP A 116 -6.17 5.48 -2.88
C ASP A 116 -4.91 5.33 -2.02
N LYS A 117 -4.09 4.31 -2.31
CA LYS A 117 -2.92 3.94 -1.51
C LYS A 117 -1.62 3.96 -2.31
N VAL A 118 -1.62 4.57 -3.50
CA VAL A 118 -0.47 4.65 -4.39
C VAL A 118 -0.18 6.10 -4.72
N PHE A 119 1.07 6.51 -4.52
CA PHE A 119 1.51 7.88 -4.66
C PHE A 119 2.76 7.97 -5.53
N LEU A 120 2.83 9.02 -6.32
CA LEU A 120 4.01 9.42 -7.06
C LEU A 120 4.81 10.40 -6.22
N ALA A 121 6.12 10.20 -6.12
CA ALA A 121 7.03 11.06 -5.37
C ALA A 121 8.30 11.36 -6.19
N PHE A 122 8.97 12.47 -5.90
CA PHE A 122 10.29 12.80 -6.45
C PHE A 122 11.34 12.77 -5.33
N ALA A 123 12.60 12.51 -5.65
CA ALA A 123 13.66 12.51 -4.66
C ALA A 123 13.82 13.90 -4.00
N ASP A 124 14.03 13.94 -2.68
CA ASP A 124 14.19 15.19 -1.92
C ASP A 124 15.60 15.82 -2.08
N ARG A 125 16.47 15.20 -2.90
CA ARG A 125 17.79 15.76 -3.21
C ARG A 125 17.66 16.76 -4.36
N VAL A 126 18.21 17.96 -4.15
CA VAL A 126 18.18 19.06 -5.12
C VAL A 126 18.83 18.66 -6.45
N ASP A 127 19.89 17.84 -6.40
CA ASP A 127 20.67 17.43 -7.57
C ASP A 127 20.11 16.18 -8.30
N ASP A 128 19.02 15.59 -7.82
CA ASP A 128 18.46 14.32 -8.35
C ASP A 128 16.92 14.35 -8.43
N ARG A 129 16.34 15.53 -8.71
CA ARG A 129 14.86 15.67 -8.79
C ARG A 129 14.22 14.93 -9.96
N ASP A 130 15.02 14.51 -10.94
CA ASP A 130 14.56 13.68 -12.06
C ASP A 130 14.25 12.25 -11.62
N ARG A 131 14.80 11.81 -10.48
CA ARG A 131 14.49 10.49 -9.92
C ARG A 131 13.14 10.51 -9.23
N MET A 132 12.26 9.67 -9.73
CA MET A 132 10.89 9.52 -9.24
C MET A 132 10.67 8.14 -8.61
N TYR A 133 9.78 8.10 -7.63
CA TYR A 133 9.40 6.90 -6.91
C TYR A 133 7.90 6.69 -6.96
N VAL A 134 7.50 5.43 -6.89
CA VAL A 134 6.13 5.03 -6.57
C VAL A 134 6.14 4.53 -5.13
N VAL A 135 5.29 5.14 -4.30
CA VAL A 135 5.09 4.76 -2.90
C VAL A 135 3.71 4.14 -2.76
N LYS A 136 3.67 2.87 -2.37
CA LYS A 136 2.45 2.07 -2.22
C LYS A 136 2.29 1.60 -0.77
N PHE A 137 1.07 1.62 -0.26
CA PHE A 137 0.71 1.05 1.03
C PHE A 137 -0.20 -0.16 0.84
N THR A 138 0.19 -1.31 1.36
CA THR A 138 -0.53 -2.57 1.15
C THR A 138 -0.44 -3.48 2.38
N PRO A 139 -1.49 -4.26 2.73
CA PRO A 139 -1.43 -5.16 3.88
C PRO A 139 -0.39 -6.28 3.73
N ARG A 140 -0.02 -6.65 2.50
CA ARG A 140 0.91 -7.73 2.21
C ARG A 140 1.66 -7.50 0.91
N TYR A 141 2.93 -7.88 0.86
CA TYR A 141 3.77 -7.72 -0.30
C TYR A 141 4.91 -8.73 -0.31
N SER A 142 5.13 -9.38 -1.46
CA SER A 142 6.28 -10.28 -1.64
C SER A 142 7.49 -9.51 -2.15
N ALA A 143 8.28 -8.97 -1.21
CA ALA A 143 9.56 -8.33 -1.52
C ALA A 143 10.56 -9.32 -2.15
N GLU A 144 10.47 -10.60 -1.83
CA GLU A 144 11.33 -11.64 -2.38
C GLU A 144 11.05 -11.87 -3.87
N ALA A 145 9.79 -12.12 -4.24
CA ALA A 145 9.39 -12.30 -5.63
C ALA A 145 9.70 -11.05 -6.47
N HIS A 146 9.46 -9.86 -5.89
CA HIS A 146 9.78 -8.59 -6.54
C HIS A 146 11.29 -8.46 -6.79
N ARG A 147 12.14 -8.63 -5.77
CA ARG A 147 13.60 -8.52 -5.93
C ARG A 147 14.15 -9.53 -6.93
N LEU A 148 13.62 -10.76 -6.96
CA LEU A 148 14.00 -11.77 -7.94
C LEU A 148 13.77 -11.27 -9.37
N LEU A 149 12.60 -10.70 -9.66
CA LEU A 149 12.31 -10.18 -10.99
C LEU A 149 13.06 -8.87 -11.29
N ALA A 150 13.27 -8.01 -10.29
CA ALA A 150 14.03 -6.78 -10.45
C ALA A 150 15.49 -7.09 -10.85
N ALA A 151 16.12 -8.08 -10.21
CA ALA A 151 17.47 -8.54 -10.55
C ALA A 151 17.60 -9.04 -12.00
N ALA A 152 16.51 -9.56 -12.59
CA ALA A 152 16.43 -9.96 -13.99
C ALA A 152 15.91 -8.84 -14.92
N ASN A 153 15.86 -7.59 -14.44
CA ASN A 153 15.34 -6.42 -15.16
C ASN A 153 13.86 -6.55 -15.58
N CYS A 154 13.13 -7.50 -14.98
CA CYS A 154 11.73 -7.85 -15.27
C CYS A 154 10.73 -7.18 -14.32
N ALA A 155 11.20 -6.40 -13.34
CA ALA A 155 10.39 -5.55 -12.46
C ALA A 155 11.17 -4.26 -12.14
N PRO A 156 10.52 -3.17 -11.70
CA PRO A 156 11.21 -1.98 -11.21
C PRO A 156 12.08 -2.31 -9.98
N ASP A 157 13.11 -1.52 -9.71
CA ASP A 157 13.92 -1.71 -8.52
C ASP A 157 13.11 -1.43 -7.25
N LEU A 158 13.23 -2.34 -6.27
CA LEU A 158 12.59 -2.22 -4.97
C LEU A 158 13.52 -1.47 -4.02
N VAL A 159 13.18 -0.21 -3.74
CA VAL A 159 13.96 0.68 -2.85
C VAL A 159 13.70 0.33 -1.38
N TYR A 160 12.44 0.08 -1.02
CA TYR A 160 12.06 -0.25 0.36
C TYR A 160 10.82 -1.13 0.40
N CYS A 161 10.78 -2.07 1.33
CA CYS A 161 9.58 -2.81 1.71
C CYS A 161 9.63 -3.10 3.21
N GLY A 162 8.70 -2.54 3.98
CA GLY A 162 8.70 -2.69 5.43
C GLY A 162 7.59 -1.91 6.11
N SER A 163 7.71 -1.69 7.42
CA SER A 163 6.75 -0.84 8.15
C SER A 163 6.83 0.60 7.62
N PRO A 164 5.69 1.28 7.41
CA PRO A 164 5.67 2.73 7.17
C PRO A 164 6.19 3.54 8.36
N TYR A 165 6.14 2.97 9.57
CA TYR A 165 6.47 3.64 10.82
C TYR A 165 7.46 2.77 11.61
N PRO A 166 8.74 2.72 11.20
CA PRO A 166 9.75 1.87 11.85
C PRO A 166 9.97 2.20 13.33
N GLU A 167 9.70 3.45 13.73
CA GLU A 167 9.77 3.92 15.11
C GLU A 167 8.63 3.42 16.00
N PHE A 168 7.59 2.79 15.44
CA PHE A 168 6.47 2.17 16.16
C PHE A 168 6.47 0.65 15.98
N PRO A 169 7.23 -0.13 16.79
CA PRO A 169 7.48 -1.56 16.59
C PRO A 169 6.27 -2.52 16.74
N GLY A 170 5.03 -2.01 16.76
CA GLY A 170 3.80 -2.82 16.79
C GLY A 170 2.87 -2.63 15.58
N TYR A 171 3.20 -1.73 14.66
CA TYR A 171 2.35 -1.49 13.49
C TYR A 171 2.56 -2.57 12.42
N THR A 172 1.55 -3.41 12.22
CA THR A 172 1.61 -4.54 11.26
C THR A 172 0.50 -4.52 10.21
N ARG A 173 -0.39 -3.51 10.25
CA ARG A 173 -1.58 -3.47 9.39
C ARG A 173 -1.26 -3.26 7.91
N MET A 174 -0.23 -2.47 7.63
CA MET A 174 0.18 -2.10 6.28
C MET A 174 1.70 -2.13 6.18
N GLN A 175 2.18 -2.56 5.03
CA GLN A 175 3.55 -2.39 4.56
C GLN A 175 3.61 -1.19 3.63
N MET A 176 4.71 -0.46 3.71
CA MET A 176 5.10 0.56 2.76
C MET A 176 6.10 -0.04 1.78
N VAL A 177 5.81 0.16 0.49
CA VAL A 177 6.62 -0.30 -0.63
C VAL A 177 7.04 0.94 -1.41
N VAL A 178 8.34 1.14 -1.56
CA VAL A 178 8.91 2.21 -2.39
C VAL A 178 9.64 1.55 -3.54
N THR A 179 9.24 1.89 -4.77
CA THR A 179 9.89 1.41 -5.99
C THR A 179 10.34 2.59 -6.82
N GLU A 180 11.30 2.36 -7.71
CA GLU A 180 11.53 3.34 -8.77
C GLU A 180 10.29 3.49 -9.64
N HIS A 181 10.04 4.72 -10.07
CA HIS A 181 9.00 4.99 -11.05
C HIS A 181 9.54 4.66 -12.45
N VAL A 182 8.82 3.80 -13.16
CA VAL A 182 9.08 3.54 -14.58
C VAL A 182 8.24 4.53 -15.38
N PRO A 183 8.83 5.52 -16.07
CA PRO A 183 8.09 6.45 -16.91
C PRO A 183 7.25 5.66 -17.91
N SER A 184 5.97 6.04 -18.02
CA SER A 184 4.90 5.29 -18.67
C SER A 184 5.36 4.52 -19.90
N GLY A 185 5.33 3.20 -19.76
CA GLY A 185 5.38 2.27 -20.85
C GLY A 185 4.12 2.41 -21.72
N LEU A 186 4.30 2.31 -23.03
CA LEU A 186 3.20 2.31 -23.99
C LEU A 186 2.24 1.16 -23.70
N THR A 187 0.94 1.41 -23.82
CA THR A 187 -0.05 0.33 -23.94
C THR A 187 0.25 -0.51 -25.17
N MET A 188 0.17 -1.85 -25.05
CA MET A 188 0.52 -2.88 -26.04
C MET A 188 -0.04 -2.71 -27.47
N TRP A 189 -0.86 -1.71 -27.77
CA TRP A 189 -1.32 -1.47 -29.15
C TRP A 189 -0.18 -1.10 -30.10
N GLU A 190 0.99 -0.69 -29.58
CA GLU A 190 2.16 -0.27 -30.38
C GLU A 190 3.23 -1.34 -30.57
N VAL A 191 3.24 -2.44 -29.80
CA VAL A 191 4.38 -3.39 -29.76
C VAL A 191 3.96 -4.80 -30.21
N ALA A 192 4.76 -5.41 -31.08
CA ALA A 192 4.52 -6.75 -31.62
C ALA A 192 4.32 -7.82 -30.53
N ARG A 193 3.23 -8.59 -30.62
CA ARG A 193 2.71 -9.47 -29.56
C ARG A 193 3.59 -10.69 -29.22
N LYS A 194 4.32 -11.26 -30.20
CA LYS A 194 5.04 -12.53 -29.99
C LYS A 194 6.30 -12.37 -29.12
N PRO A 195 7.22 -11.42 -29.39
CA PRO A 195 8.39 -11.19 -28.53
C PRO A 195 8.00 -10.85 -27.09
N LEU A 196 6.89 -10.13 -26.91
CA LEU A 196 6.36 -9.77 -25.60
C LEU A 196 5.90 -11.00 -24.80
N ARG A 197 5.23 -11.95 -25.46
CA ARG A 197 4.79 -13.20 -24.83
C ARG A 197 5.94 -14.02 -24.29
N ASP A 198 7.00 -14.16 -25.07
CA ASP A 198 8.14 -14.99 -24.68
C ASP A 198 8.93 -14.34 -23.54
N LYS A 199 9.09 -13.00 -23.55
CA LYS A 199 9.68 -12.25 -22.42
C LYS A 199 8.87 -12.40 -21.13
N LEU A 200 7.55 -12.22 -21.22
CA LEU A 200 6.67 -12.32 -20.04
C LEU A 200 6.66 -13.74 -19.47
N ARG A 201 6.62 -14.75 -20.35
CA ARG A 201 6.75 -16.16 -19.96
C ARG A 201 8.10 -16.45 -19.31
N GLY A 202 9.18 -15.85 -19.82
CA GLY A 202 10.50 -15.95 -19.20
C GLY A 202 10.51 -15.43 -17.76
N ALA A 203 9.92 -14.25 -17.51
CA ALA A 203 9.80 -13.70 -16.15
C ALA A 203 8.99 -14.60 -15.21
N VAL A 204 7.86 -15.15 -15.68
CA VAL A 204 7.04 -16.07 -14.87
C VAL A 204 7.76 -17.38 -14.61
N ASN A 205 8.45 -17.93 -15.61
CA ASN A 205 9.27 -19.14 -15.42
C ASN A 205 10.40 -18.91 -14.41
N LEU A 206 10.98 -17.70 -14.36
CA LEU A 206 11.97 -17.34 -13.36
C LEU A 206 11.37 -17.40 -11.95
N LEU A 207 10.20 -16.81 -11.71
CA LEU A 207 9.48 -16.96 -10.43
C LEU A 207 9.23 -18.43 -10.09
N HIS A 208 8.70 -19.19 -11.06
CA HIS A 208 8.31 -20.58 -10.87
C HIS A 208 9.51 -21.47 -10.56
N SER A 209 10.69 -21.16 -11.11
CA SER A 209 11.94 -21.87 -10.84
C SER A 209 12.39 -21.77 -9.38
N GLN A 210 11.99 -20.69 -8.69
CA GLN A 210 12.22 -20.50 -7.25
C GLN A 210 11.02 -20.95 -6.41
N GLY A 211 10.07 -21.70 -6.99
CA GLY A 211 8.88 -22.16 -6.27
C GLY A 211 7.87 -21.06 -5.97
N MET A 212 8.01 -19.88 -6.57
CA MET A 212 7.11 -18.75 -6.35
C MET A 212 6.07 -18.61 -7.46
N VAL A 213 4.97 -17.95 -7.14
CA VAL A 213 3.86 -17.59 -8.02
C VAL A 213 3.61 -16.08 -7.94
N HIS A 214 3.02 -15.49 -8.98
CA HIS A 214 2.63 -14.07 -8.99
C HIS A 214 1.19 -13.86 -8.55
N GLY A 215 0.27 -14.70 -9.04
CA GLY A 215 -1.16 -14.71 -8.70
C GLY A 215 -2.02 -13.67 -9.43
N ASP A 216 -1.44 -12.55 -9.83
CA ASP A 216 -2.15 -11.45 -10.51
C ASP A 216 -1.52 -10.95 -11.83
N LEU A 217 -1.36 -11.84 -12.82
CA LEU A 217 -0.75 -11.49 -14.11
C LEU A 217 -1.76 -10.88 -15.10
N ARG A 218 -2.46 -9.82 -14.70
CA ARG A 218 -3.40 -9.08 -15.56
C ARG A 218 -2.73 -7.87 -16.22
N TRP A 219 -3.34 -7.35 -17.30
CA TRP A 219 -2.78 -6.22 -18.08
C TRP A 219 -2.37 -4.99 -17.26
N PRO A 220 -3.13 -4.55 -16.24
CA PRO A 220 -2.72 -3.42 -15.41
C PRO A 220 -1.39 -3.63 -14.68
N ASN A 221 -0.98 -4.87 -14.47
CA ASN A 221 0.23 -5.25 -13.74
C ASN A 221 1.44 -5.52 -14.65
N VAL A 222 1.31 -5.25 -15.96
CA VAL A 222 2.37 -5.43 -16.96
C VAL A 222 2.69 -4.10 -17.64
N LEU A 223 3.82 -3.50 -17.30
CA LEU A 223 4.33 -2.30 -17.98
C LEU A 223 5.23 -2.70 -19.14
N VAL A 224 5.10 -2.01 -20.28
CA VAL A 224 5.89 -2.27 -21.49
C VAL A 224 6.44 -0.97 -22.06
N ASN A 225 7.75 -0.83 -22.17
CA ASN A 225 8.35 0.39 -22.74
C ASN A 225 8.43 0.34 -24.28
N ARG A 226 8.91 1.43 -24.91
CA ARG A 226 9.00 1.54 -26.39
C ARG A 226 9.93 0.50 -27.01
N GLU A 227 10.94 0.08 -26.26
CA GLU A 227 11.90 -0.96 -26.66
C GLU A 227 11.35 -2.38 -26.44
N GLY A 228 10.12 -2.51 -25.96
CA GLY A 228 9.46 -3.79 -25.69
C GLY A 228 10.05 -4.53 -24.48
N HIS A 229 10.66 -3.83 -23.54
CA HIS A 229 11.01 -4.37 -22.22
C HIS A 229 9.78 -4.42 -21.34
N ILE A 230 9.66 -5.51 -20.58
CA ILE A 230 8.53 -5.77 -19.70
C ILE A 230 8.97 -5.53 -18.27
N ARG A 231 8.12 -4.84 -17.50
CA ARG A 231 8.24 -4.69 -16.06
C ARG A 231 6.94 -5.15 -15.42
N LEU A 232 7.00 -6.26 -14.68
CA LEU A 232 5.91 -6.69 -13.81
C LEU A 232 5.87 -5.81 -12.56
N ILE A 233 4.65 -5.44 -12.19
CA ILE A 233 4.35 -4.68 -10.98
C ILE A 233 3.28 -5.41 -10.18
N ASP A 234 3.05 -4.94 -8.96
CA ASP A 234 2.03 -5.45 -8.04
C ASP A 234 2.25 -6.91 -7.56
N PHE A 235 3.12 -7.04 -6.55
CA PHE A 235 3.50 -8.32 -5.93
C PHE A 235 2.73 -8.62 -4.63
N GLU A 236 1.52 -8.05 -4.46
CA GLU A 236 0.72 -8.27 -3.24
C GLU A 236 0.28 -9.71 -3.06
N TRP A 237 0.03 -10.42 -4.16
CA TRP A 237 -0.46 -11.80 -4.14
C TRP A 237 0.65 -12.81 -4.43
N ALA A 238 1.83 -12.32 -4.76
CA ALA A 238 2.98 -13.15 -5.05
C ALA A 238 3.51 -13.83 -3.77
N GLY A 239 4.26 -14.91 -3.94
CA GLY A 239 4.86 -15.66 -2.82
C GLY A 239 5.11 -17.11 -3.19
N LEU A 240 5.47 -17.93 -2.21
CA LEU A 240 5.70 -19.36 -2.41
C LEU A 240 4.39 -20.08 -2.79
N GLU A 241 4.47 -20.95 -3.80
CA GLU A 241 3.39 -21.88 -4.14
C GLU A 241 3.04 -22.74 -2.92
N GLY A 242 1.74 -22.92 -2.67
CA GLY A 242 1.27 -23.64 -1.47
C GLY A 242 1.18 -22.78 -0.20
N VAL A 243 1.67 -21.55 -0.23
CA VAL A 243 1.54 -20.57 0.88
C VAL A 243 0.77 -19.32 0.44
N ALA A 244 1.08 -18.78 -0.74
CA ALA A 244 0.43 -17.59 -1.28
C ALA A 244 -1.08 -17.82 -1.48
N ARG A 245 -1.90 -16.83 -1.14
CA ARG A 245 -3.37 -16.92 -1.16
C ARG A 245 -4.02 -15.74 -1.85
N TYR A 246 -5.09 -16.02 -2.60
CA TYR A 246 -6.00 -14.97 -3.05
C TYR A 246 -6.62 -14.24 -1.85
N PRO A 247 -6.93 -12.93 -2.01
CA PRO A 247 -7.64 -12.20 -0.97
C PRO A 247 -9.07 -12.74 -0.81
N ASP A 248 -9.70 -12.42 0.32
CA ASP A 248 -11.06 -12.90 0.62
C ASP A 248 -12.14 -12.15 -0.19
N ASP A 249 -11.82 -10.95 -0.69
CA ASP A 249 -12.69 -10.06 -1.47
C ASP A 249 -12.40 -10.12 -2.97
N LEU A 250 -12.29 -11.34 -3.51
CA LEU A 250 -12.00 -11.56 -4.93
C LEU A 250 -13.16 -11.10 -5.82
N ALA A 251 -12.89 -10.24 -6.80
CA ALA A 251 -13.93 -9.67 -7.67
C ALA A 251 -14.71 -10.74 -8.47
N GLU A 252 -16.03 -10.68 -8.45
CA GLU A 252 -16.90 -11.71 -9.07
C GLU A 252 -16.96 -11.63 -10.60
N ASP A 253 -16.77 -10.44 -11.17
CA ASP A 253 -16.83 -10.17 -12.62
C ASP A 253 -15.52 -10.52 -13.34
N VAL A 254 -14.48 -10.87 -12.58
CA VAL A 254 -13.21 -11.31 -13.14
C VAL A 254 -13.28 -12.81 -13.42
N PRO A 255 -13.03 -13.24 -14.65
CA PRO A 255 -13.01 -14.65 -15.02
C PRO A 255 -11.70 -15.30 -14.56
N TRP A 256 -11.68 -15.68 -13.29
CA TRP A 256 -10.56 -16.31 -12.60
C TRP A 256 -10.21 -17.70 -13.15
N PRO A 257 -8.96 -18.16 -12.99
CA PRO A 257 -8.60 -19.55 -13.29
C PRO A 257 -9.39 -20.54 -12.44
N VAL A 258 -9.55 -21.77 -12.93
CA VAL A 258 -10.22 -22.83 -12.18
C VAL A 258 -9.56 -23.03 -10.82
N GLY A 259 -10.38 -23.07 -9.77
CA GLY A 259 -9.93 -23.24 -8.38
C GLY A 259 -9.48 -21.94 -7.68
N ALA A 260 -9.35 -20.82 -8.38
CA ALA A 260 -9.18 -19.52 -7.75
C ALA A 260 -10.52 -19.05 -7.18
N LYS A 261 -10.54 -18.83 -5.86
CA LYS A 261 -11.67 -18.36 -5.06
C LYS A 261 -11.13 -17.63 -3.83
N PRO A 262 -11.95 -16.85 -3.11
CA PRO A 262 -11.58 -16.23 -1.84
C PRO A 262 -10.76 -17.15 -0.93
N GLY A 263 -9.59 -16.67 -0.49
CA GLY A 263 -8.67 -17.38 0.41
C GLY A 263 -7.97 -18.62 -0.15
N ALA A 264 -8.22 -19.01 -1.40
CA ALA A 264 -7.59 -20.18 -2.01
C ALA A 264 -6.10 -19.98 -2.28
N LEU A 265 -5.36 -21.08 -2.27
CA LEU A 265 -3.93 -21.09 -2.61
C LEU A 265 -3.74 -20.72 -4.08
N ILE A 266 -2.74 -19.88 -4.32
CA ILE A 266 -2.30 -19.49 -5.66
C ILE A 266 -1.32 -20.55 -6.15
N THR A 267 -1.51 -20.99 -7.39
CA THR A 267 -0.71 -22.06 -8.03
C THR A 267 -0.04 -21.55 -9.30
N LYS A 268 1.00 -22.24 -9.75
CA LYS A 268 1.65 -21.94 -11.03
C LYS A 268 0.69 -22.07 -12.21
N VAL A 269 -0.30 -22.97 -12.12
CA VAL A 269 -1.36 -23.12 -13.13
C VAL A 269 -2.20 -21.85 -13.26
N HIS A 270 -2.43 -21.14 -12.15
CA HIS A 270 -3.14 -19.86 -12.17
C HIS A 270 -2.35 -18.79 -12.92
N ASP A 271 -1.03 -18.72 -12.74
CA ASP A 271 -0.17 -17.82 -13.50
C ASP A 271 -0.19 -18.15 -15.00
N MET A 272 -0.10 -19.44 -15.36
CA MET A 272 -0.14 -19.90 -16.75
C MET A 272 -1.47 -19.58 -17.43
N TYR A 273 -2.59 -19.72 -16.72
CA TYR A 273 -3.90 -19.31 -17.20
C TYR A 273 -3.93 -17.82 -17.56
N TRP A 274 -3.42 -16.96 -16.67
CA TRP A 274 -3.37 -15.52 -16.94
C TRP A 274 -2.48 -15.20 -18.15
N LEU A 275 -1.31 -15.81 -18.25
CA LEU A 275 -0.45 -15.66 -19.42
C LEU A 275 -1.16 -16.02 -20.72
N GLU A 276 -1.86 -17.16 -20.77
CA GLU A 276 -2.61 -17.56 -21.96
C GLU A 276 -3.70 -16.55 -22.29
N ARG A 277 -4.42 -16.08 -21.27
CA ARG A 277 -5.50 -15.11 -21.42
C ARG A 277 -5.03 -13.76 -21.94
N LEU A 278 -3.88 -13.25 -21.49
CA LEU A 278 -3.30 -11.99 -21.97
C LEU A 278 -3.11 -12.02 -23.50
N PHE A 279 -2.67 -13.15 -24.05
CA PHE A 279 -2.37 -13.30 -25.48
C PHE A 279 -3.49 -13.93 -26.31
N LYS A 280 -4.66 -14.22 -25.71
CA LYS A 280 -5.83 -14.62 -26.51
C LYS A 280 -6.23 -13.45 -27.43
N PRO A 281 -6.47 -13.70 -28.73
CA PRO A 281 -7.10 -12.71 -29.58
C PRO A 281 -8.42 -12.27 -28.93
N ARG A 282 -8.69 -10.95 -28.85
CA ARG A 282 -10.02 -10.49 -28.47
C ARG A 282 -10.99 -11.04 -29.50
N GLU A 283 -12.03 -11.76 -29.07
CA GLU A 283 -13.22 -11.95 -29.89
C GLU A 283 -13.75 -10.55 -30.20
N ARG A 284 -13.84 -10.24 -31.50
CA ARG A 284 -14.50 -9.01 -31.95
C ARG A 284 -15.98 -9.18 -31.58
N VAL A 285 -16.44 -8.41 -30.61
CA VAL A 285 -17.87 -8.08 -30.47
C VAL A 285 -18.16 -6.95 -31.44
#